data_AF-A0A7V1WC21-F1
#
_entry.id   AF-A0A7V1WC21-F1
#
_cell.length_a   1.000
_cell.length_b   1.000
_cell.length_c   1.000
_cell.angle_alpha   90.00
_cell.angle_beta   90.00
_cell.angle_gamma   90.00
#
_symmetry.space_group_name_H-M   'P 1'
#
loop_
_entity.id
_entity.type
_entity.pdbx_description
1 polymer ?
#
loop_
_entity_poly.entity_id
_entity_poly.type
_entity_poly.pdbx_seq_one_letter_code
_entity_poly.pdbx_strand_id
1 'polypeptide(L)'
;MPDQTDQIIEEFLDGKPRARELARMIDALESRRAALVRERESTRDPARLRQWDARLREVDRQIAVLREELAITGFVEDSIRVAVNRPRPLPDEDGAL
;
A
#
# COMPACT_ATOMS: atom_id res chain seq x y z
N MET A 1 16.96 12.01 -10.77
CA MET A 1 15.87 12.17 -11.75
C MET A 1 15.07 10.88 -11.73
N PRO A 2 13.74 10.92 -11.53
CA PRO A 2 12.92 9.71 -11.56
C PRO A 2 12.99 9.06 -12.94
N ASP A 3 13.07 7.73 -12.95
CA ASP A 3 13.00 6.94 -14.19
C ASP A 3 11.68 7.21 -14.92
N GLN A 4 11.64 7.04 -16.24
CA GLN A 4 10.45 7.24 -17.06
C GLN A 4 9.26 6.42 -16.54
N THR A 5 9.53 5.20 -16.08
CA THR A 5 8.53 4.32 -15.45
C THR A 5 7.92 4.96 -14.20
N ASP A 6 8.73 5.61 -13.36
CA ASP A 6 8.25 6.24 -12.13
C ASP A 6 7.34 7.43 -12.42
N GLN A 7 7.63 8.20 -13.47
CA GLN A 7 6.79 9.33 -13.90
C GLN A 7 5.42 8.87 -14.40
N ILE A 8 5.36 7.80 -15.20
CA ILE A 8 4.10 7.22 -15.70
C ILE A 8 3.24 6.73 -14.52
N ILE A 9 3.88 6.09 -13.53
CA ILE A 9 3.17 5.65 -12.34
C ILE A 9 2.64 6.86 -11.54
N GLU A 10 3.44 7.93 -11.36
CA GLU A 10 2.98 9.13 -10.66
C GLU A 10 1.80 9.82 -11.37
N GLU A 11 1.86 9.93 -12.69
CA GLU A 11 0.76 10.46 -13.51
C GLU A 11 -0.50 9.61 -13.39
N PHE A 12 -0.37 8.27 -13.47
CA PHE A 12 -1.51 7.37 -13.35
C PHE A 12 -2.18 7.42 -11.97
N LEU A 13 -1.38 7.56 -10.91
CA LEU A 13 -1.90 7.60 -9.55
C LEU A 13 -2.58 8.93 -9.19
N ASP A 14 -2.38 9.99 -9.99
CA ASP A 14 -3.06 11.28 -9.84
C ASP A 14 -3.02 11.81 -8.38
N GLY A 15 -1.80 11.85 -7.82
CA GLY A 15 -1.57 12.33 -6.45
C GLY A 15 -1.95 11.35 -5.34
N LYS A 16 -2.42 10.14 -5.67
CA LYS A 16 -2.61 9.06 -4.69
C LYS A 16 -1.26 8.50 -4.23
N PRO A 17 -1.17 7.99 -2.98
CA PRO A 17 0.07 7.45 -2.44
C PRO A 17 0.55 6.23 -3.24
N ARG A 18 1.87 6.14 -3.41
CA ARG A 18 2.53 4.96 -3.99
C ARG A 18 2.36 3.75 -3.07
N ALA A 19 2.47 2.54 -3.62
CA ALA A 19 2.47 1.30 -2.84
C ALA A 19 3.51 1.33 -1.70
N ARG A 20 4.71 1.85 -1.97
CA ARG A 20 5.75 2.03 -0.94
C ARG A 20 5.37 3.01 0.18
N GLU A 21 4.48 3.95 -0.07
CA GLU A 21 4.02 4.91 0.93
C GLU A 21 2.91 4.30 1.78
N LEU A 22 1.97 3.59 1.16
CA LEU A 22 0.94 2.81 1.84
C LEU A 22 1.57 1.77 2.79
N ALA A 23 2.61 1.05 2.34
CA ALA A 23 3.36 0.13 3.20
C ALA A 23 3.94 0.80 4.45
N ARG A 24 4.55 1.99 4.28
CA ARG A 24 5.11 2.77 5.40
C ARG A 24 4.02 3.25 6.38
N MET A 25 2.84 3.62 5.87
CA MET A 25 1.70 3.98 6.71
C MET A 25 1.19 2.78 7.51
N ILE A 26 1.14 1.59 6.90
CA ILE A 26 0.79 0.34 7.58
C ILE A 26 1.78 0.04 8.70
N ASP A 27 3.09 0.08 8.43
CA ASP A 27 4.14 -0.20 9.43
C ASP A 27 4.02 0.74 10.66
N ALA A 28 3.72 2.02 10.42
CA ALA A 28 3.50 2.99 11.48
C ALA A 28 2.27 2.65 12.34
N LEU A 29 1.16 2.23 11.71
CA LEU A 29 -0.04 1.81 12.42
C LEU A 29 0.14 0.49 13.17
N GLU A 30 0.88 -0.47 12.61
CA GLU A 30 1.22 -1.73 13.30
C GLU A 30 2.07 -1.47 14.55
N SER A 31 3.04 -0.55 14.45
CA SER A 31 3.84 -0.10 15.59
C SER A 31 2.97 0.53 16.68
N ARG A 32 2.02 1.40 16.28
CA ARG A 32 1.05 2.00 17.20
C ARG A 32 0.14 0.96 17.83
N ARG A 33 -0.34 -0.01 17.06
CA ARG A 33 -1.16 -1.13 17.52
C ARG A 33 -0.43 -1.93 18.59
N ALA A 34 0.83 -2.29 18.34
CA ALA A 34 1.65 -3.03 19.29
C ALA A 34 1.82 -2.26 20.62
N ALA A 35 1.97 -0.93 20.58
CA ALA A 35 2.00 -0.11 21.78
C ALA A 35 0.66 -0.15 22.53
N LEU A 36 -0.47 -0.01 21.83
CA LEU A 36 -1.81 -0.08 22.44
C LEU A 36 -2.10 -1.44 23.08
N VAL A 37 -1.64 -2.55 22.48
CA VAL A 37 -1.75 -3.89 23.07
C VAL A 37 -1.01 -3.96 24.41
N ARG A 38 0.23 -3.47 24.47
CA ARG A 38 1.01 -3.45 25.73
C ARG A 38 0.35 -2.61 26.81
N GLU A 39 -0.19 -1.44 26.47
CA GLU A 39 -0.92 -0.57 27.41
C GLU A 39 -2.22 -1.22 27.91
N ARG A 40 -2.91 -1.96 27.04
CA ARG A 40 -4.09 -2.72 27.42
C ARG A 40 -3.73 -3.84 28.40
N GLU A 41 -2.68 -4.61 28.11
CA GLU A 41 -2.23 -5.73 28.93
C GLU A 41 -1.75 -5.30 30.32
N SER A 42 -1.19 -4.09 30.45
CA SER A 42 -0.77 -3.54 31.74
C SER A 42 -1.93 -2.96 32.57
N THR A 43 -3.09 -2.75 31.96
CA THR A 43 -4.26 -2.12 32.58
C THR A 43 -5.16 -3.17 33.26
N ARG A 44 -5.57 -2.91 34.52
CA ARG A 44 -6.59 -3.73 35.23
C ARG A 44 -7.95 -3.06 35.37
N ASP A 45 -8.07 -1.79 34.98
CA ASP A 45 -9.31 -1.03 35.04
C ASP A 45 -10.25 -1.42 33.87
N PRO A 46 -11.44 -1.97 34.15
CA PRO A 46 -12.40 -2.37 33.12
C PRO A 46 -12.85 -1.22 32.20
N ALA A 47 -12.92 0.01 32.70
CA ALA A 47 -13.32 1.16 31.87
C ALA A 47 -12.22 1.51 30.86
N ARG A 48 -10.96 1.52 31.30
CA ARG A 48 -9.80 1.72 30.42
C ARG A 48 -9.61 0.58 29.43
N LEU A 49 -9.83 -0.67 29.84
CA LEU A 49 -9.78 -1.83 28.93
C LEU A 49 -10.73 -1.66 27.75
N ARG A 50 -11.98 -1.24 27.99
CA ARG A 50 -12.94 -0.95 26.91
C ARG A 50 -12.48 0.17 25.97
N GLN A 51 -11.85 1.22 26.51
CA GLN A 51 -11.30 2.30 25.70
C GLN A 51 -10.14 1.81 24.83
N TRP A 52 -9.25 0.97 25.37
CA TRP A 52 -8.17 0.36 24.61
C TRP A 52 -8.68 -0.58 23.52
N ASP A 53 -9.70 -1.40 23.82
CA ASP A 53 -10.36 -2.26 22.82
C ASP A 53 -10.96 -1.46 21.67
N ALA A 54 -11.60 -0.32 21.98
CA ALA A 54 -12.14 0.57 20.95
C ALA A 54 -11.03 1.16 20.06
N ARG A 55 -9.92 1.61 20.66
CA ARG A 55 -8.77 2.14 19.92
C ARG A 55 -8.08 1.09 19.06
N LEU A 56 -7.92 -0.14 19.57
CA LEU A 56 -7.35 -1.25 18.83
C LEU A 56 -8.21 -1.59 17.60
N ARG A 57 -9.53 -1.71 17.77
CA ARG A 57 -10.45 -1.93 16.64
C ARG A 57 -10.38 -0.84 15.59
N GLU A 58 -10.21 0.41 16.00
CA GLU A 58 -10.06 1.53 15.06
C GLU A 58 -8.77 1.40 14.24
N VAL A 59 -7.64 1.16 14.91
CA VAL A 59 -6.36 0.97 14.22
C VAL A 59 -6.40 -0.26 13.30
N ASP A 60 -7.03 -1.35 13.73
CA ASP A 60 -7.17 -2.57 12.92
C ASP A 60 -7.98 -2.31 11.64
N ARG A 61 -9.05 -1.49 11.71
CA ARG A 61 -9.80 -1.07 10.54
C ARG A 61 -8.96 -0.22 9.59
N GLN A 62 -8.19 0.73 10.11
CA GLN A 62 -7.32 1.58 9.29
C GLN A 62 -6.24 0.76 8.57
N ILE A 63 -5.64 -0.21 9.25
CA ILE A 63 -4.67 -1.14 8.65
C ILE A 63 -5.33 -1.98 7.55
N ALA A 64 -6.55 -2.49 7.78
CA ALA A 64 -7.27 -3.28 6.78
C ALA A 64 -7.52 -2.47 5.49
N VAL A 65 -8.01 -1.24 5.62
CA VAL A 65 -8.24 -0.34 4.47
C VAL A 65 -6.94 -0.08 3.70
N LEU A 66 -5.85 0.27 4.40
CA LEU A 66 -4.57 0.53 3.75
C LEU A 66 -3.98 -0.71 3.07
N ARG A 67 -4.22 -1.91 3.60
CA ARG A 67 -3.78 -3.16 2.96
C ARG A 67 -4.54 -3.45 1.67
N GLU A 68 -5.84 -3.15 1.63
CA GLU A 68 -6.63 -3.22 0.39
C GLU A 68 -6.11 -2.23 -0.65
N GLU A 69 -5.88 -0.98 -0.25
CA GLU A 69 -5.30 0.05 -1.12
C GLU A 69 -3.90 -0.35 -1.61
N LEU A 70 -3.05 -0.88 -0.72
CA LEU A 70 -1.70 -1.34 -1.06
C LEU A 70 -1.75 -2.45 -2.12
N ALA A 71 -2.69 -3.40 -1.99
CA ALA A 71 -2.84 -4.49 -2.95
C ALA A 71 -3.24 -3.96 -4.33
N ILE A 72 -4.22 -3.04 -4.38
CA ILE A 72 -4.70 -2.44 -5.63
C ILE A 72 -3.59 -1.61 -6.28
N THR A 73 -3.00 -0.68 -5.53
CA THR A 73 -1.94 0.20 -6.02
C THR A 73 -0.72 -0.60 -6.44
N GLY A 74 -0.28 -1.57 -5.64
CA GLY A 74 0.84 -2.45 -5.98
C GLY A 74 0.62 -3.19 -7.30
N PHE A 75 -0.56 -3.79 -7.48
CA PHE A 75 -0.92 -4.46 -8.73
C PHE A 75 -0.86 -3.52 -9.95
N VAL A 76 -1.38 -2.29 -9.79
CA VAL A 76 -1.34 -1.27 -10.85
C VAL A 76 0.09 -0.87 -11.18
N GLU A 77 0.91 -0.56 -10.17
CA GLU A 77 2.30 -0.17 -10.39
C GLU A 77 3.09 -1.28 -11.09
N ASP A 78 2.90 -2.54 -10.69
CA ASP A 78 3.57 -3.68 -11.30
C ASP A 78 3.12 -3.91 -12.74
N SER A 79 1.83 -3.73 -13.02
CA SER A 79 1.29 -3.82 -14.39
C SER A 79 1.92 -2.76 -15.31
N ILE A 80 2.10 -1.53 -14.82
CA ILE A 80 2.78 -0.46 -15.57
C ILE A 80 4.23 -0.83 -15.82
N ARG A 81 4.97 -1.31 -14.81
CA ARG A 81 6.37 -1.74 -14.97
C ARG A 81 6.52 -2.84 -16.01
N VAL A 82 5.61 -3.82 -16.02
CA VAL A 82 5.61 -4.89 -17.03
C VAL A 82 5.32 -4.34 -18.42
N ALA A 83 4.36 -3.43 -18.56
CA ALA A 83 3.98 -2.84 -19.85
C ALA A 83 5.12 -2.01 -20.46
N VAL A 84 5.83 -1.21 -19.64
CA VAL A 84 6.96 -0.38 -20.09
C VAL A 84 8.16 -1.23 -20.48
N ASN A 85 8.42 -2.33 -19.75
CA ASN A 85 9.54 -3.23 -20.02
C ASN A 85 9.24 -4.29 -21.09
N ARG A 86 8.03 -4.33 -21.66
CA ARG A 86 7.72 -5.28 -22.72
C ARG A 86 8.41 -4.84 -24.02
N PRO A 87 9.34 -5.64 -24.57
CA PRO A 87 9.93 -5.33 -25.86
C PRO A 87 8.81 -5.26 -26.90
N ARG A 88 8.80 -4.17 -27.68
CA ARG A 88 7.89 -4.02 -28.83
C ARG A 88 8.14 -5.23 -29.76
N PRO A 89 7.12 -6.02 -30.12
CA PRO A 89 7.31 -7.04 -31.14
C PRO A 89 7.85 -6.34 -32.40
N LEU A 90 8.94 -6.87 -32.96
CA LEU A 90 9.44 -6.43 -34.24
C LEU A 90 8.27 -6.50 -35.24
N PRO A 91 8.07 -5.48 -36.09
CA PRO A 91 7.06 -5.60 -37.13
C PRO A 91 7.38 -6.85 -37.93
N ASP A 92 6.37 -7.72 -38.13
CA ASP A 92 6.51 -8.90 -38.97
C ASP A 92 7.08 -8.42 -40.31
N GLU A 93 8.31 -8.85 -40.62
CA GLU A 93 8.90 -8.69 -41.94
C GLU A 93 8.20 -9.65 -42.92
N ASP A 94 6.87 -9.63 -42.98
CA ASP A 94 6.12 -10.16 -44.12
C ASP A 94 6.05 -9.04 -45.18
N GLY A 95 7.23 -8.67 -45.65
CA GLY A 95 7.44 -8.04 -46.92
C GLY A 95 7.40 -9.10 -48.02
N ALA A 96 6.55 -8.84 -49.01
CA ALA A 96 6.58 -9.39 -50.37
C ALA A 96 6.22 -10.88 -50.53
N LEU A 97 5.02 -11.11 -51.09
CA LEU A 97 4.87 -11.55 -52.49
C LEU A 97 3.52 -11.06 -53.04
#